data_AF-A0A512NT16-F1
#
_entry.id   AF-A0A512NT16-F1
#
_cell.length_a   1.000
_cell.length_b   1.000
_cell.length_c   1.000
_cell.angle_alpha   90.00
_cell.angle_beta   90.00
_cell.angle_gamma   90.00
#
_symmetry.space_group_name_H-M   'P 1'
#
loop_
_entity.id
_entity.type
_entity.pdbx_description
1 polymer ?
#
loop_
_entity_poly.entity_id
_entity_poly.type
_entity_poly.pdbx_seq_one_letter_code
_entity_poly.pdbx_strand_id
1 'polypeptide(L)'
;MVNRLLPDRGELPPDVLTRVIPSATLLSAIYYKGLEDGPSFDFVLGTSPLESRMLAHDRKKLGEEDTPEDKARERWLLLLDKLGILGTDEFEVLVVAYLKSGLIEGAAVGRIIDRYLAEDRELAARERFKKFGERSTWHPEVTEAELVEELRGMLPDVGLLDMYGETHLHNEAMSLAGSGDLGQKLVEEWLASFRKRYPAGQEPDLDPNDNYFRRPLHPNIAAELQSMLARKQAGATLLEVCRTVRDDQGWGSRETMFMKSVLPADYEAAILATTGADLKLLLLQSLDFLRNPGVYDVHFGGARQSFLEACRRIAAHEQGSRRAKLIFNVFRDAGMEAQLTPAEETSPAATDGGG
;
A
#
# COMPACT_ATOMS: atom_id res chain seq x y z
N MET A 1 -33.48 13.50 2.57
CA MET A 1 -32.39 12.72 3.20
C MET A 1 -31.02 13.18 2.71
N VAL A 2 -30.77 13.19 1.39
CA VAL A 2 -29.51 13.66 0.78
C VAL A 2 -29.04 15.02 1.34
N ASN A 3 -29.92 16.03 1.40
CA ASN A 3 -29.59 17.35 1.97
C ASN A 3 -29.21 17.34 3.46
N ARG A 4 -29.56 16.28 4.21
CA ARG A 4 -29.17 16.11 5.62
C ARG A 4 -27.86 15.34 5.77
N LEU A 5 -27.47 14.54 4.76
CA LEU A 5 -26.18 13.85 4.72
C LEU A 5 -25.06 14.76 4.19
N LEU A 6 -25.41 15.80 3.45
CA LEU A 6 -24.47 16.75 2.84
C LEU A 6 -24.58 18.20 3.38
N PRO A 7 -24.84 18.46 4.68
CA PRO A 7 -24.93 19.83 5.17
C PRO A 7 -23.56 20.52 5.05
N ASP A 8 -23.58 21.81 4.75
CA ASP A 8 -22.39 22.69 4.68
C ASP A 8 -21.36 22.39 3.58
N ARG A 9 -21.71 21.52 2.63
CA ARG A 9 -20.93 21.30 1.41
C ARG A 9 -21.63 22.06 0.28
N GLY A 10 -20.94 22.99 -0.38
CA GLY A 10 -21.49 23.80 -1.48
C GLY A 10 -21.95 22.95 -2.67
N GLU A 11 -22.00 23.54 -3.87
CA GLU A 11 -22.34 22.77 -5.07
C GLU A 11 -21.27 21.68 -5.33
N LEU A 12 -21.66 20.41 -5.18
CA LEU A 12 -20.82 19.26 -5.51
C LEU A 12 -20.83 19.04 -7.03
N PRO A 13 -19.73 18.53 -7.62
CA PRO A 13 -19.69 18.17 -9.03
C PRO A 13 -20.77 17.15 -9.42
N PRO A 14 -21.31 17.20 -10.65
CA PRO A 14 -22.33 16.26 -11.12
C PRO A 14 -21.95 14.79 -10.97
N ASP A 15 -20.68 14.43 -11.13
CA ASP A 15 -20.21 13.05 -11.04
C ASP A 15 -20.28 12.52 -9.60
N VAL A 16 -19.91 13.35 -8.61
CA VAL A 16 -20.08 13.03 -7.19
C VAL A 16 -21.56 12.92 -6.81
N LEU A 17 -22.41 13.79 -7.35
CA LEU A 17 -23.86 13.72 -7.12
C LEU A 17 -24.47 12.45 -7.73
N THR A 18 -24.01 12.05 -8.92
CA THR A 18 -24.44 10.81 -9.60
C THR A 18 -24.01 9.57 -8.83
N ARG A 19 -22.88 9.63 -8.11
CA ARG A 19 -22.44 8.55 -7.21
C ARG A 19 -23.26 8.44 -5.92
N VAL A 20 -23.71 9.57 -5.38
CA VAL A 20 -24.26 9.68 -4.01
C VAL A 20 -25.79 9.62 -3.98
N ILE A 21 -26.46 10.34 -4.88
CA ILE A 21 -27.92 10.52 -4.85
C ILE A 21 -28.67 9.22 -5.13
N PRO A 22 -28.35 8.44 -6.19
CA PRO A 22 -29.11 7.24 -6.52
C PRO A 22 -29.04 6.19 -5.42
N SER A 23 -27.85 5.93 -4.87
CA SER A 23 -27.66 5.00 -3.75
C SER A 23 -28.43 5.42 -2.51
N ALA A 24 -28.31 6.69 -2.10
CA ALA A 24 -29.04 7.22 -0.95
C ALA A 24 -30.57 7.11 -1.13
N THR A 25 -31.05 7.39 -2.34
CA THR A 25 -32.48 7.32 -2.68
C THR A 25 -32.99 5.87 -2.65
N LEU A 26 -32.25 4.94 -3.27
CA LEU A 26 -32.60 3.53 -3.27
C LEU A 26 -32.65 2.95 -1.85
N LEU A 27 -31.61 3.21 -1.04
CA LEU A 27 -31.55 2.73 0.34
C LEU A 27 -32.66 3.33 1.21
N SER A 28 -33.04 4.60 0.98
CA SER A 28 -34.21 5.19 1.63
C SER A 28 -35.50 4.48 1.23
N ALA A 29 -35.68 4.21 -0.06
CA ALA A 29 -36.86 3.52 -0.57
C ALA A 29 -36.98 2.11 0.02
N ILE A 30 -35.86 1.40 0.17
CA ILE A 30 -35.82 0.11 0.88
C ILE A 30 -36.24 0.28 2.34
N TYR A 31 -35.66 1.23 3.06
CA TYR A 31 -35.94 1.45 4.49
C TYR A 31 -37.41 1.75 4.78
N TYR A 32 -37.98 2.68 4.01
CA TYR A 32 -39.38 3.11 4.17
C TYR A 32 -40.38 2.18 3.47
N LYS A 33 -39.93 1.00 2.98
CA LYS A 33 -40.76 0.02 2.26
C LYS A 33 -41.49 0.63 1.05
N GLY A 34 -40.83 1.53 0.34
CA GLY A 34 -41.34 2.17 -0.88
C GLY A 34 -41.25 1.29 -2.13
N LEU A 35 -40.66 0.08 -2.00
CA LEU A 35 -40.57 -0.92 -3.07
C LEU A 35 -41.20 -2.22 -2.57
N GLU A 36 -42.31 -2.65 -3.20
CA GLU A 36 -43.03 -3.88 -2.79
C GLU A 36 -42.17 -5.14 -2.96
N ASP A 37 -41.47 -5.26 -4.09
CA ASP A 37 -40.53 -6.37 -4.40
C ASP A 37 -39.08 -5.86 -4.55
N GLY A 38 -38.68 -4.92 -3.70
CA GLY A 38 -37.34 -4.30 -3.75
C GLY A 38 -36.22 -5.18 -3.20
N PRO A 39 -34.95 -4.88 -3.54
CA PRO A 39 -33.80 -5.56 -2.94
C PRO A 39 -33.69 -5.27 -1.44
N SER A 40 -33.06 -6.18 -0.69
CA SER A 40 -32.69 -5.94 0.71
C SER A 40 -31.42 -5.08 0.82
N PHE A 41 -31.15 -4.54 2.01
CA PHE A 41 -29.86 -3.89 2.28
C PHE A 41 -28.69 -4.85 2.08
N ASP A 42 -28.82 -6.09 2.55
CA ASP A 42 -27.75 -7.09 2.44
C ASP A 42 -27.47 -7.42 0.97
N PHE A 43 -28.51 -7.45 0.14
CA PHE A 43 -28.33 -7.60 -1.30
C PHE A 43 -27.56 -6.41 -1.88
N VAL A 44 -27.97 -5.17 -1.59
CA VAL A 44 -27.29 -3.99 -2.15
C VAL A 44 -25.84 -3.90 -1.69
N LEU A 45 -25.55 -4.10 -0.41
CA LEU A 45 -24.20 -3.99 0.17
C LEU A 45 -23.27 -5.16 -0.17
N GLY A 46 -23.83 -6.36 -0.37
CA GLY A 46 -23.06 -7.58 -0.60
C GLY A 46 -22.90 -7.96 -2.07
N THR A 47 -23.55 -7.24 -2.99
CA THR A 47 -23.56 -7.61 -4.41
C THR A 47 -22.49 -6.85 -5.17
N SER A 48 -21.53 -7.59 -5.74
CA SER A 48 -20.78 -7.14 -6.91
C SER A 48 -21.61 -7.47 -8.18
N PRO A 49 -22.09 -6.47 -8.94
CA PRO A 49 -22.89 -6.71 -10.14
C PRO A 49 -22.13 -7.51 -11.21
N LEU A 50 -20.81 -7.32 -11.30
CA LEU A 50 -19.95 -8.02 -12.25
C LEU A 50 -19.83 -9.51 -11.89
N GLU A 51 -19.50 -9.82 -10.63
CA GLU A 51 -19.38 -11.21 -10.16
C GLU A 51 -20.71 -11.95 -10.25
N SER A 52 -21.81 -11.28 -9.91
CA SER A 52 -23.15 -11.88 -10.01
C SER A 52 -23.53 -12.23 -11.45
N ARG A 53 -23.16 -11.39 -12.42
CA ARG A 53 -23.36 -11.68 -13.86
C ARG A 53 -22.48 -12.83 -14.34
N MET A 54 -21.23 -12.91 -13.87
CA MET A 54 -20.33 -14.02 -14.20
C MET A 54 -20.86 -15.36 -13.66
N LEU A 55 -21.27 -15.39 -12.39
CA LEU A 55 -21.85 -16.59 -11.78
C LEU A 55 -23.14 -17.03 -12.48
N ALA A 56 -24.02 -16.09 -12.83
CA ALA A 56 -25.25 -16.40 -13.57
C ALA A 56 -24.96 -16.99 -14.96
N HIS A 57 -23.95 -16.45 -15.65
CA HIS A 57 -23.51 -16.96 -16.95
C HIS A 57 -22.92 -18.38 -16.86
N ASP A 58 -22.15 -18.67 -15.82
CA ASP A 58 -21.55 -20.00 -15.62
C ASP A 58 -22.60 -21.05 -15.23
N ARG A 59 -23.58 -20.70 -14.40
CA ARG A 59 -24.73 -21.58 -14.09
C ARG A 59 -25.56 -21.88 -15.34
N LYS A 60 -25.77 -20.89 -16.20
CA LYS A 60 -26.47 -21.07 -17.48
C LYS A 60 -25.71 -21.99 -18.43
N LYS A 61 -24.37 -21.92 -18.45
CA LYS A 61 -23.53 -22.89 -19.19
C LYS A 61 -23.64 -24.31 -18.66
N LEU A 62 -23.87 -24.47 -17.35
CA LEU A 62 -24.07 -25.77 -16.70
C LEU A 62 -25.49 -26.32 -16.87
N GLY A 63 -26.40 -25.57 -17.50
CA GLY A 63 -27.77 -26.01 -17.77
C GLY A 63 -28.70 -25.98 -16.55
N GLU A 64 -28.33 -25.21 -15.52
CA GLU A 64 -29.18 -25.02 -14.34
C GLU A 64 -30.40 -24.15 -14.68
N GLU A 65 -31.58 -24.53 -14.17
CA GLU A 65 -32.79 -23.72 -14.34
C GLU A 65 -32.83 -22.55 -13.34
N ASP A 66 -33.27 -21.39 -13.82
CA ASP A 66 -33.40 -20.20 -12.98
C ASP A 66 -34.49 -20.38 -11.93
N THR A 67 -34.11 -20.24 -10.66
CA THR A 67 -35.05 -20.21 -9.55
C THR A 67 -35.84 -18.88 -9.53
N PRO A 68 -36.99 -18.81 -8.83
CA PRO A 68 -37.69 -17.54 -8.63
C PRO A 68 -36.82 -16.46 -7.96
N GLU A 69 -35.87 -16.87 -7.11
CA GLU A 69 -34.90 -15.99 -6.48
C GLU A 69 -33.89 -15.45 -7.49
N ASP A 70 -33.40 -16.28 -8.42
CA ASP A 70 -32.49 -15.86 -9.49
C ASP A 70 -33.13 -14.77 -10.36
N LYS A 71 -34.41 -14.93 -10.70
CA LYS A 71 -35.18 -13.93 -11.45
C LYS A 71 -35.37 -12.64 -10.66
N ALA A 72 -35.54 -12.70 -9.34
CA ALA A 72 -35.63 -11.52 -8.50
C ALA A 72 -34.29 -10.76 -8.43
N ARG A 73 -33.19 -11.50 -8.26
CA ARG A 73 -31.83 -10.95 -8.28
C ARG A 73 -31.50 -10.27 -9.60
N GLU A 74 -31.85 -10.87 -10.74
CA GLU A 74 -31.65 -10.27 -12.06
C GLU A 74 -32.40 -8.93 -12.19
N ARG A 75 -33.66 -8.87 -11.74
CA ARG A 75 -34.43 -7.61 -11.72
C ARG A 75 -33.78 -6.54 -10.85
N TRP A 76 -33.25 -6.92 -9.68
CA TRP A 76 -32.55 -5.98 -8.80
C TRP A 76 -31.22 -5.51 -9.39
N LEU A 77 -30.46 -6.39 -10.05
CA LEU A 77 -29.23 -6.01 -10.78
C LEU A 77 -29.53 -5.00 -11.91
N LEU A 78 -30.62 -5.21 -12.65
CA LEU A 78 -31.08 -4.26 -13.68
C LEU A 78 -31.52 -2.93 -13.07
N LEU A 79 -32.10 -2.93 -11.87
CA LEU A 79 -32.44 -1.70 -11.15
C LEU A 79 -31.18 -0.93 -10.75
N LEU A 80 -30.17 -1.60 -10.20
CA LEU A 80 -28.89 -0.98 -9.84
C LEU A 80 -28.21 -0.36 -11.08
N ASP A 81 -28.18 -1.08 -12.19
CA ASP A 81 -27.62 -0.63 -13.47
C ASP A 81 -28.33 0.64 -13.99
N LYS A 82 -29.67 0.65 -13.99
CA LYS A 82 -30.48 1.81 -14.38
C LYS A 82 -30.27 3.04 -13.50
N LEU A 83 -29.94 2.82 -12.23
CA LEU A 83 -29.63 3.88 -11.27
C LEU A 83 -28.16 4.32 -11.34
N GLY A 84 -27.33 3.68 -12.17
CA GLY A 84 -25.90 3.94 -12.26
C GLY A 84 -25.10 3.44 -11.04
N ILE A 85 -25.67 2.54 -10.24
CA ILE A 85 -25.02 1.96 -9.05
C ILE A 85 -24.19 0.76 -9.50
N LEU A 86 -22.94 1.02 -9.87
CA LEU A 86 -22.00 0.02 -10.40
C LEU A 86 -21.28 -0.77 -9.31
N GLY A 87 -21.32 -0.29 -8.07
CA GLY A 87 -20.74 -0.94 -6.90
C GLY A 87 -21.09 -0.16 -5.64
N THR A 88 -20.94 -0.82 -4.49
CA THR A 88 -21.17 -0.24 -3.17
C THR A 88 -19.89 -0.21 -2.36
N ASP A 89 -19.71 0.84 -1.57
CA ASP A 89 -18.55 1.01 -0.70
C ASP A 89 -18.98 1.50 0.70
N GLU A 90 -18.06 2.12 1.44
CA GLU A 90 -18.32 2.62 2.79
C GLU A 90 -19.44 3.67 2.85
N PHE A 91 -19.76 4.34 1.74
CA PHE A 91 -20.85 5.30 1.66
C PHE A 91 -22.19 4.64 1.92
N GLU A 92 -22.51 3.58 1.18
CA GLU A 92 -23.77 2.86 1.33
C GLU A 92 -23.93 2.28 2.73
N VAL A 93 -22.84 1.81 3.34
CA VAL A 93 -22.81 1.34 4.71
C VAL A 93 -23.21 2.44 5.69
N LEU A 94 -22.65 3.65 5.55
CA LEU A 94 -23.01 4.79 6.40
C LEU A 94 -24.46 5.23 6.21
N VAL A 95 -24.98 5.20 4.98
CA VAL A 95 -26.38 5.52 4.71
C VAL A 95 -27.30 4.53 5.42
N VAL A 96 -27.01 3.22 5.34
CA VAL A 96 -27.79 2.19 6.05
C VAL A 96 -27.70 2.36 7.56
N ALA A 97 -26.51 2.66 8.09
CA ALA A 97 -26.30 2.91 9.52
C ALA A 97 -27.11 4.13 10.00
N TYR A 98 -27.12 5.22 9.22
CA TYR A 98 -27.95 6.39 9.50
C TYR A 98 -29.44 6.06 9.47
N LEU A 99 -29.92 5.34 8.45
CA LEU A 99 -31.33 4.96 8.34
C LEU A 99 -31.78 4.10 9.54
N LYS A 100 -30.94 3.18 10.01
CA LYS A 100 -31.25 2.31 11.16
C LYS A 100 -31.18 3.05 12.51
N SER A 101 -30.22 3.94 12.70
CA SER A 101 -29.93 4.57 14.00
C SER A 101 -30.47 5.99 14.18
N GLY A 102 -30.74 6.70 13.08
CA GLY A 102 -31.06 8.13 13.07
C GLY A 102 -29.86 9.06 13.34
N LEU A 103 -28.65 8.52 13.58
CA LEU A 103 -27.45 9.29 13.92
C LEU A 103 -26.56 9.51 12.70
N ILE A 104 -26.13 10.76 12.48
CA ILE A 104 -25.28 11.14 11.34
C ILE A 104 -23.82 11.23 11.80
N GLU A 105 -22.96 10.42 11.20
CA GLU A 105 -21.51 10.56 11.32
C GLU A 105 -20.96 11.53 10.26
N GLY A 106 -21.22 12.83 10.45
CA GLY A 106 -20.89 13.86 9.46
C GLY A 106 -19.41 13.87 9.04
N ALA A 107 -18.50 13.60 9.97
CA ALA A 107 -17.07 13.51 9.67
C ALA A 107 -16.72 12.29 8.78
N ALA A 108 -17.42 11.18 8.91
CA ALA A 108 -17.19 9.98 8.10
C ALA A 108 -17.72 10.17 6.68
N VAL A 109 -18.95 10.69 6.54
CA VAL A 109 -19.52 11.09 5.24
C VAL A 109 -18.59 12.09 4.56
N GLY A 110 -18.06 13.04 5.32
CA GLY A 110 -17.18 14.05 4.79
C GLY A 110 -15.92 13.49 4.14
N ARG A 111 -15.22 12.57 4.82
CA ARG A 111 -14.02 11.91 4.28
C ARG A 111 -14.30 11.13 2.98
N ILE A 112 -15.46 10.48 2.89
CA ILE A 112 -15.84 9.70 1.70
C ILE A 112 -16.09 10.61 0.51
N ILE A 113 -16.82 11.71 0.71
CA ILE A 113 -17.05 12.69 -0.36
C ILE A 113 -15.73 13.34 -0.79
N ASP A 114 -14.83 13.65 0.15
CA ASP A 114 -13.51 14.19 -0.17
C ASP A 114 -12.68 13.20 -1.00
N ARG A 115 -12.81 11.89 -0.71
CA ARG A 115 -12.23 10.81 -1.52
C ARG A 115 -12.81 10.80 -2.94
N TYR A 116 -14.14 10.84 -3.10
CA TYR A 116 -14.77 10.85 -4.42
C TYR A 116 -14.35 12.07 -5.25
N LEU A 117 -14.24 13.24 -4.63
CA LEU A 117 -13.73 14.45 -5.30
C LEU A 117 -12.28 14.29 -5.75
N ALA A 118 -11.45 13.63 -4.95
CA ALA A 118 -10.06 13.36 -5.31
C ALA A 118 -9.97 12.36 -6.47
N GLU A 119 -10.77 11.29 -6.44
CA GLU A 119 -10.85 10.27 -7.51
C GLU A 119 -11.34 10.87 -8.84
N ASP A 120 -12.40 11.68 -8.79
CA ASP A 120 -12.94 12.39 -9.96
C ASP A 120 -11.90 13.31 -10.59
N ARG A 121 -11.19 14.08 -9.76
CA ARG A 121 -10.11 14.96 -10.23
C ARG A 121 -8.95 14.16 -10.85
N GLU A 122 -8.58 13.02 -10.26
CA GLU A 122 -7.55 12.13 -10.79
C GLU A 122 -7.94 11.54 -12.16
N LEU A 123 -9.20 11.11 -12.31
CA LEU A 123 -9.73 10.63 -13.59
C LEU A 123 -9.74 11.74 -14.64
N ALA A 124 -10.24 12.92 -14.30
CA ALA A 124 -10.27 14.07 -15.20
C ALA A 124 -8.87 14.50 -15.66
N ALA A 125 -7.86 14.44 -14.77
CA ALA A 125 -6.47 14.71 -15.11
C ALA A 125 -5.92 13.69 -16.12
N ARG A 126 -6.19 12.39 -15.92
CA ARG A 126 -5.82 11.32 -16.85
C ARG A 126 -6.48 11.46 -18.21
N GLU A 127 -7.76 11.85 -18.24
CA GLU A 127 -8.45 12.11 -19.51
C GLU A 127 -7.87 13.30 -20.25
N ARG A 128 -7.55 14.40 -19.54
CA ARG A 128 -6.86 15.55 -20.14
C ARG A 128 -5.52 15.14 -20.73
N PHE A 129 -4.72 14.37 -20.00
CA PHE A 129 -3.45 13.83 -20.48
C PHE A 129 -3.62 13.01 -21.78
N LYS A 130 -4.61 12.10 -21.80
CA LYS A 130 -4.88 11.29 -22.99
C LYS A 130 -5.30 12.14 -24.19
N LYS A 131 -6.21 13.11 -23.98
CA LYS A 131 -6.67 14.03 -25.03
C LYS A 131 -5.53 14.89 -25.55
N PHE A 132 -4.68 15.40 -24.67
CA PHE A 132 -3.49 16.15 -25.06
C PHE A 132 -2.58 15.32 -25.98
N GLY A 133 -2.22 14.08 -25.58
CA GLY A 133 -1.37 13.23 -26.40
C GLY A 133 -1.99 12.84 -27.74
N GLU A 134 -3.31 12.63 -27.78
CA GLU A 134 -4.04 12.43 -29.03
C GLU A 134 -3.95 13.66 -29.95
N ARG A 135 -4.18 14.85 -29.37
CA ARG A 135 -4.10 16.14 -30.07
C ARG A 135 -2.69 16.45 -30.57
N SER A 136 -1.67 16.32 -29.73
CA SER A 136 -0.29 16.64 -30.13
C SER A 136 0.22 15.72 -31.25
N THR A 137 -0.24 14.47 -31.29
CA THR A 137 0.23 13.47 -32.26
C THR A 137 -0.59 13.45 -33.54
N TRP A 138 -1.92 13.50 -33.46
CA TRP A 138 -2.81 13.18 -34.58
C TRP A 138 -3.54 14.37 -35.19
N HIS A 139 -3.41 15.57 -34.60
CA HIS A 139 -4.13 16.77 -35.03
C HIS A 139 -3.16 17.87 -35.48
N PRO A 140 -2.59 17.78 -36.70
CA PRO A 140 -1.59 18.74 -37.20
C PRO A 140 -2.15 20.15 -37.42
N GLU A 141 -3.47 20.32 -37.41
CA GLU A 141 -4.14 21.62 -37.44
C GLU A 141 -3.99 22.41 -36.13
N VAL A 142 -3.65 21.75 -35.02
CA VAL A 142 -3.41 22.39 -33.73
C VAL A 142 -2.02 23.03 -33.73
N THR A 143 -1.97 24.32 -33.40
CA THR A 143 -0.73 25.08 -33.38
C THR A 143 0.13 24.76 -32.15
N GLU A 144 1.45 24.93 -32.27
CA GLU A 144 2.35 24.78 -31.11
C GLU A 144 1.95 25.69 -29.95
N ALA A 145 1.48 26.91 -30.23
CA ALA A 145 1.00 27.84 -29.21
C ALA A 145 -0.20 27.28 -28.43
N GLU A 146 -1.16 26.66 -29.12
CA GLU A 146 -2.31 26.01 -28.46
C GLU A 146 -1.88 24.81 -27.61
N LEU A 147 -0.93 23.99 -28.08
CA LEU A 147 -0.38 22.88 -27.30
C LEU A 147 0.37 23.37 -26.05
N VAL A 148 1.11 24.47 -26.15
CA VAL A 148 1.79 25.09 -25.01
C VAL A 148 0.80 25.63 -23.97
N GLU A 149 -0.30 26.27 -24.40
CA GLU A 149 -1.35 26.70 -23.47
C GLU A 149 -2.06 25.51 -22.82
N GLU A 150 -2.31 24.44 -23.56
CA GLU A 150 -2.91 23.21 -23.02
C GLU A 150 -2.01 22.56 -21.95
N LEU A 151 -0.71 22.41 -22.24
CA LEU A 151 0.29 21.94 -21.26
C LEU A 151 0.34 22.83 -20.01
N ARG A 152 0.29 24.15 -20.18
CA ARG A 152 0.26 25.09 -19.05
C ARG A 152 -0.99 24.90 -18.20
N GLY A 153 -2.14 24.62 -18.84
CA GLY A 153 -3.39 24.31 -18.17
C GLY A 153 -3.34 23.02 -17.32
N MET A 154 -2.43 22.10 -17.62
CA MET A 154 -2.26 20.84 -16.88
C MET A 154 -1.42 20.97 -15.60
N LEU A 155 -0.63 22.04 -15.44
CA LEU A 155 0.25 22.27 -14.28
C LEU A 155 -0.42 22.02 -12.92
N PRO A 156 -1.66 22.48 -12.64
CA PRO A 156 -2.29 22.27 -11.33
C PRO A 156 -2.57 20.80 -10.97
N ASP A 157 -2.52 19.89 -11.94
CA ASP A 157 -2.95 18.50 -11.80
C ASP A 157 -1.85 17.49 -12.17
N VAL A 158 -0.64 17.93 -12.53
CA VAL A 158 0.44 17.00 -12.93
C VAL A 158 0.75 15.98 -11.86
N GLY A 159 0.68 16.35 -10.58
CA GLY A 159 0.87 15.44 -9.44
C GLY A 159 -0.14 14.30 -9.33
N LEU A 160 -1.20 14.30 -10.16
CA LEU A 160 -2.20 13.22 -10.27
C LEU A 160 -1.86 12.22 -11.39
N LEU A 161 -0.88 12.54 -12.23
CA LEU A 161 -0.40 11.65 -13.29
C LEU A 161 0.69 10.71 -12.76
N ASP A 162 0.85 9.57 -13.43
CA ASP A 162 1.97 8.67 -13.15
C ASP A 162 3.31 9.24 -13.68
N MET A 163 4.40 8.64 -13.22
CA MET A 163 5.77 9.04 -13.57
C MET A 163 6.09 8.98 -15.07
N TYR A 164 5.42 8.12 -15.84
CA TYR A 164 5.61 8.00 -17.28
C TYR A 164 4.80 9.05 -18.04
N GLY A 165 3.59 9.34 -17.57
CA GLY A 165 2.76 10.43 -18.08
C GLY A 165 3.46 11.77 -17.93
N GLU A 166 4.02 12.03 -16.75
CA GLU A 166 4.81 13.25 -16.52
C GLU A 166 6.05 13.31 -17.43
N THR A 167 6.80 12.21 -17.54
CA THR A 167 7.96 12.15 -18.45
C THR A 167 7.55 12.44 -19.91
N HIS A 168 6.37 11.95 -20.33
CA HIS A 168 5.85 12.24 -21.67
C HIS A 168 5.54 13.73 -21.84
N LEU A 169 4.82 14.35 -20.89
CA LEU A 169 4.50 15.79 -20.95
C LEU A 169 5.77 16.66 -21.00
N HIS A 170 6.78 16.32 -20.20
CA HIS A 170 8.09 16.98 -20.29
C HIS A 170 8.68 16.90 -21.70
N ASN A 171 8.71 15.71 -22.29
CA ASN A 171 9.30 15.52 -23.62
C ASN A 171 8.54 16.27 -24.71
N GLU A 172 7.20 16.28 -24.65
CA GLU A 172 6.35 17.06 -25.54
C GLU A 172 6.66 18.56 -25.38
N ALA A 173 6.73 19.07 -24.14
CA ALA A 173 7.09 20.45 -23.86
C ALA A 173 8.49 20.85 -24.38
N MET A 174 9.46 19.93 -24.35
CA MET A 174 10.81 20.16 -24.88
C MET A 174 10.86 20.14 -26.42
N SER A 175 9.88 19.52 -27.08
CA SER A 175 9.77 19.48 -28.53
C SER A 175 9.13 20.74 -29.14
N LEU A 176 8.33 21.45 -28.36
CA LEU A 176 7.63 22.67 -28.76
C LEU A 176 8.54 23.91 -28.61
N ALA A 177 8.46 24.84 -29.56
CA ALA A 177 9.35 26.00 -29.56
C ALA A 177 9.07 26.95 -28.38
N GLY A 178 10.10 27.22 -27.57
CA GLY A 178 10.03 28.22 -26.48
C GLY A 178 9.37 27.74 -25.18
N SER A 179 9.09 26.44 -25.03
CA SER A 179 8.45 25.85 -23.85
C SER A 179 9.38 25.04 -22.95
N GLY A 180 10.70 25.14 -23.11
CA GLY A 180 11.66 24.42 -22.25
C GLY A 180 11.48 24.71 -20.76
N ASP A 181 11.25 25.98 -20.40
CA ASP A 181 10.96 26.38 -19.01
C ASP A 181 9.66 25.77 -18.48
N LEU A 182 8.67 25.52 -19.34
CA LEU A 182 7.43 24.86 -18.98
C LEU A 182 7.66 23.36 -18.72
N GLY A 183 8.43 22.69 -19.58
CA GLY A 183 8.83 21.29 -19.37
C GLY A 183 9.48 21.06 -18.01
N GLN A 184 10.41 21.93 -17.64
CA GLN A 184 11.07 21.87 -16.34
C GLN A 184 10.10 22.09 -15.17
N LYS A 185 9.18 23.06 -15.29
CA LYS A 185 8.16 23.34 -14.26
C LYS A 185 7.20 22.18 -14.03
N LEU A 186 6.79 21.48 -15.09
CA LEU A 186 5.92 20.29 -14.98
C LEU A 186 6.57 19.25 -14.07
N VAL A 187 7.84 18.92 -14.33
CA VAL A 187 8.61 17.94 -13.55
C VAL A 187 8.79 18.40 -12.10
N GLU A 188 9.09 19.68 -11.88
CA GLU A 188 9.27 20.24 -10.53
C GLU A 188 7.98 20.15 -9.70
N GLU A 189 6.84 20.52 -10.29
CA GLU A 189 5.54 20.47 -9.62
C GLU A 189 5.09 19.03 -9.35
N TRP A 190 5.36 18.11 -10.29
CA TRP A 190 5.13 16.69 -10.08
C TRP A 190 5.96 16.16 -8.91
N LEU A 191 7.26 16.47 -8.86
CA LEU A 191 8.15 16.06 -7.76
C LEU A 191 7.71 16.63 -6.41
N ALA A 192 7.30 17.90 -6.38
CA ALA A 192 6.77 18.54 -5.19
C ALA A 192 5.49 17.82 -4.69
N SER A 193 4.57 17.53 -5.61
CA SER A 193 3.34 16.78 -5.33
C SER A 193 3.62 15.35 -4.86
N PHE A 194 4.55 14.65 -5.52
CA PHE A 194 4.94 13.29 -5.17
C PHE A 194 5.51 13.22 -3.76
N ARG A 195 6.46 14.10 -3.40
CA ARG A 195 7.05 14.16 -2.06
C ARG A 195 6.03 14.53 -0.98
N LYS A 196 5.06 15.39 -1.31
CA LYS A 196 3.97 15.74 -0.40
C LYS A 196 3.01 14.57 -0.15
N ARG A 197 2.69 13.82 -1.21
CA ARG A 197 1.81 12.64 -1.13
C ARG A 197 2.48 11.46 -0.43
N TYR A 198 3.79 11.35 -0.57
CA TYR A 198 4.60 10.26 -0.01
C TYR A 198 5.78 10.77 0.81
N PRO A 199 5.53 11.24 2.05
CA PRO A 199 6.59 11.58 2.98
C PRO A 199 7.49 10.38 3.31
N ALA A 200 8.70 10.65 3.81
CA ALA A 200 9.61 9.60 4.25
C ALA A 200 8.98 8.69 5.32
N GLY A 201 9.10 7.38 5.15
CA GLY A 201 8.45 6.35 5.98
C GLY A 201 7.00 6.03 5.60
N GLN A 202 6.44 6.69 4.59
CA GLN A 202 5.11 6.40 4.01
C GLN A 202 5.22 6.18 2.49
N GLU A 203 6.32 5.59 2.05
CA GLU A 203 6.60 5.38 0.64
C GLU A 203 5.62 4.37 0.01
N PRO A 204 5.05 4.68 -1.17
CA PRO A 204 4.08 3.81 -1.85
C PRO A 204 4.76 2.55 -2.35
N ASP A 205 4.04 1.44 -2.43
CA ASP A 205 4.55 0.19 -3.01
C ASP A 205 4.60 0.25 -4.54
N LEU A 206 5.52 1.08 -5.04
CA LEU A 206 5.86 1.19 -6.45
C LEU A 206 7.14 0.40 -6.70
N ASP A 207 7.12 -0.43 -7.75
CA ASP A 207 8.33 -1.01 -8.35
C ASP A 207 8.68 -0.23 -9.64
N PRO A 208 9.65 0.69 -9.61
CA PRO A 208 10.13 1.39 -10.80
C PRO A 208 10.71 0.46 -11.88
N ASN A 209 11.04 -0.79 -11.54
CA ASN A 209 11.51 -1.79 -12.49
C ASN A 209 10.38 -2.52 -13.20
N ASP A 210 9.12 -2.37 -12.74
CA ASP A 210 7.93 -2.88 -13.43
C ASP A 210 7.57 -1.96 -14.61
N ASN A 211 8.50 -1.87 -15.55
CA ASN A 211 8.40 -1.09 -16.77
C ASN A 211 8.19 -2.04 -17.95
N TYR A 212 7.03 -2.69 -17.98
CA TYR A 212 6.67 -3.67 -19.01
C TYR A 212 6.90 -3.14 -20.44
N PHE A 213 6.63 -1.85 -20.65
CA PHE A 213 6.76 -1.19 -21.95
C PHE A 213 8.12 -0.53 -22.20
N ARG A 214 9.11 -0.68 -21.29
CA ARG A 214 10.47 -0.10 -21.37
C ARG A 214 10.49 1.39 -21.70
N ARG A 215 9.54 2.15 -21.16
CA ARG A 215 9.45 3.60 -21.38
C ARG A 215 10.54 4.32 -20.59
N PRO A 216 11.30 5.26 -21.20
CA PRO A 216 12.29 6.03 -20.46
C PRO A 216 11.60 6.91 -19.42
N LEU A 217 12.29 7.16 -18.30
CA LEU A 217 11.88 8.12 -17.27
C LEU A 217 12.72 9.38 -17.35
N HIS A 218 12.13 10.51 -17.00
CA HIS A 218 12.86 11.75 -16.82
C HIS A 218 13.95 11.57 -15.73
N PRO A 219 15.19 12.08 -15.91
CA PRO A 219 16.30 11.82 -14.98
C PRO A 219 16.00 12.21 -13.52
N ASN A 220 15.34 13.35 -13.30
CA ASN A 220 15.01 13.78 -11.93
C ASN A 220 13.94 12.89 -11.27
N ILE A 221 12.99 12.38 -12.06
CA ILE A 221 11.96 11.45 -11.57
C ILE A 221 12.61 10.10 -11.24
N ALA A 222 13.47 9.61 -12.12
CA ALA A 222 14.23 8.38 -11.89
C ALA A 222 15.10 8.49 -10.62
N ALA A 223 15.78 9.62 -10.42
CA ALA A 223 16.59 9.87 -9.23
C ALA A 223 15.74 9.91 -7.94
N GLU A 224 14.56 10.54 -7.96
CA GLU A 224 13.64 10.55 -6.82
C GLU A 224 13.14 9.14 -6.48
N LEU A 225 12.74 8.35 -7.50
CA LEU A 225 12.30 6.97 -7.29
C LEU A 225 13.44 6.08 -6.79
N GLN A 226 14.65 6.25 -7.29
CA GLN A 226 15.83 5.54 -6.77
C GLN A 226 16.14 5.95 -5.32
N SER A 227 16.01 7.23 -4.97
CA SER A 227 16.16 7.69 -3.59
C SER A 227 15.07 7.13 -2.67
N MET A 228 13.84 7.04 -3.14
CA MET A 228 12.73 6.38 -2.44
C MET A 228 13.00 4.89 -2.25
N LEU A 229 13.42 4.17 -3.29
CA LEU A 229 13.82 2.77 -3.20
C LEU A 229 15.00 2.59 -2.25
N ALA A 230 16.00 3.46 -2.31
CA ALA A 230 17.15 3.41 -1.41
C ALA A 230 16.71 3.63 0.05
N ARG A 231 15.75 4.53 0.32
CA ARG A 231 15.14 4.69 1.66
C ARG A 231 14.40 3.43 2.10
N LYS A 232 13.60 2.83 1.20
CA LYS A 232 12.90 1.55 1.46
C LYS A 232 13.86 0.38 1.67
N GLN A 233 14.97 0.31 0.92
CA GLN A 233 15.95 -0.76 0.99
C GLN A 233 16.92 -0.58 2.15
N ALA A 234 17.26 0.66 2.49
CA ALA A 234 17.89 1.00 3.77
C ALA A 234 16.97 0.66 4.96
N GLY A 235 15.66 0.50 4.70
CA GLY A 235 14.60 0.12 5.64
C GLY A 235 14.13 -1.34 5.53
N ALA A 236 15.03 -2.30 5.28
CA ALA A 236 14.87 -3.60 5.92
C ALA A 236 15.75 -3.58 7.17
N THR A 237 15.23 -3.03 8.26
CA THR A 237 15.92 -3.18 9.55
C THR A 237 15.72 -4.60 10.06
N LEU A 238 16.65 -5.07 10.89
CA LEU A 238 16.49 -6.35 11.60
C LEU A 238 15.13 -6.43 12.34
N LEU A 239 14.67 -5.29 12.88
CA LEU A 239 13.39 -5.19 13.55
C LEU A 239 12.21 -5.39 12.60
N GLU A 240 12.24 -4.82 11.40
CA GLU A 240 11.19 -4.99 10.39
C GLU A 240 11.14 -6.43 9.88
N VAL A 241 12.29 -7.06 9.62
CA VAL A 241 12.30 -8.48 9.23
C VAL A 241 11.75 -9.36 10.34
N CYS A 242 12.14 -9.12 11.60
CA CYS A 242 11.55 -9.83 12.74
C CYS A 242 10.03 -9.58 12.87
N ARG A 243 9.56 -8.37 12.58
CA ARG A 243 8.12 -8.04 12.61
C ARG A 243 7.37 -8.77 11.50
N THR A 244 7.83 -8.68 10.26
CA THR A 244 7.25 -9.37 9.09
C THR A 244 7.19 -10.88 9.30
N VAL A 245 8.27 -11.52 9.75
CA VAL A 245 8.24 -12.98 9.97
C VAL A 245 7.24 -13.39 11.03
N ARG A 246 7.10 -12.59 12.08
CA ARG A 246 6.16 -12.87 13.17
C ARG A 246 4.71 -12.64 12.77
N ASP A 247 4.44 -11.54 12.09
CA ASP A 247 3.08 -11.10 11.79
C ASP A 247 2.51 -11.89 10.59
N ASP A 248 3.33 -12.16 9.57
CA ASP A 248 2.92 -12.84 8.34
C ASP A 248 3.17 -14.36 8.38
N GLN A 249 3.82 -14.87 9.43
CA GLN A 249 4.22 -16.28 9.56
C GLN A 249 5.01 -16.80 8.35
N GLY A 250 5.79 -15.91 7.71
CA GLY A 250 6.51 -16.21 6.48
C GLY A 250 7.53 -15.11 6.13
N TRP A 251 8.32 -15.34 5.09
CA TRP A 251 9.30 -14.38 4.57
C TRP A 251 9.40 -14.46 3.07
N GLY A 252 9.73 -13.33 2.43
CA GLY A 252 9.95 -13.23 1.00
C GLY A 252 11.43 -13.28 0.62
N SER A 253 11.68 -13.08 -0.67
CA SER A 253 13.03 -13.01 -1.23
C SER A 253 13.86 -11.87 -0.62
N ARG A 254 13.22 -10.75 -0.26
CA ARG A 254 13.86 -9.58 0.34
C ARG A 254 14.39 -9.89 1.73
N GLU A 255 13.55 -10.45 2.61
CA GLU A 255 13.90 -10.82 3.98
C GLU A 255 14.98 -11.92 3.97
N THR A 256 14.87 -12.88 3.05
CA THR A 256 15.87 -13.93 2.83
C THR A 256 17.24 -13.34 2.49
N MET A 257 17.31 -12.45 1.49
CA MET A 257 18.57 -11.83 1.08
C MET A 257 19.15 -10.96 2.19
N PHE A 258 18.30 -10.17 2.87
CA PHE A 258 18.71 -9.35 3.99
C PHE A 258 19.33 -10.21 5.09
N MET A 259 18.60 -11.20 5.60
CA MET A 259 19.06 -12.06 6.69
C MET A 259 20.36 -12.79 6.35
N LYS A 260 20.52 -13.28 5.11
CA LYS A 260 21.78 -13.91 4.67
C LYS A 260 22.99 -12.96 4.71
N SER A 261 22.77 -11.65 4.62
CA SER A 261 23.82 -10.63 4.61
C SER A 261 24.13 -10.04 6.00
N VAL A 262 23.26 -10.26 6.99
CA VAL A 262 23.40 -9.68 8.34
C VAL A 262 24.65 -10.20 9.04
N LEU A 263 25.42 -9.27 9.61
CA LEU A 263 26.61 -9.55 10.41
C LEU A 263 26.33 -9.40 11.92
N PRO A 264 27.20 -9.93 12.80
CA PRO A 264 27.04 -9.76 14.25
C PRO A 264 26.98 -8.29 14.68
N ALA A 265 27.73 -7.41 14.01
CA ALA A 265 27.75 -5.97 14.31
C ALA A 265 26.40 -5.30 14.03
N ASP A 266 25.66 -5.76 13.03
CA ASP A 266 24.33 -5.22 12.68
C ASP A 266 23.30 -5.59 13.76
N TYR A 267 23.36 -6.83 14.26
CA TYR A 267 22.56 -7.27 15.41
C TYR A 267 22.92 -6.50 16.68
N GLU A 268 24.21 -6.29 16.93
CA GLU A 268 24.68 -5.54 18.09
C GLU A 268 24.16 -4.10 18.05
N ALA A 269 24.36 -3.40 16.93
CA ALA A 269 23.82 -2.05 16.73
C ALA A 269 22.29 -1.99 16.90
N ALA A 270 21.55 -2.95 16.33
CA ALA A 270 20.09 -3.00 16.44
C ALA A 270 19.63 -3.21 17.90
N ILE A 271 20.26 -4.14 18.64
CA ILE A 271 19.94 -4.38 20.06
C ILE A 271 20.28 -3.16 20.92
N LEU A 272 21.39 -2.48 20.61
CA LEU A 272 21.81 -1.30 21.36
C LEU A 272 20.93 -0.07 21.09
N ALA A 273 20.42 0.07 19.86
CA ALA A 273 19.58 1.19 19.43
C ALA A 273 18.09 1.04 19.76
N THR A 274 17.59 -0.18 20.00
CA THR A 274 16.17 -0.44 20.28
C THR A 274 15.84 -0.50 21.78
N THR A 275 14.59 -0.20 22.13
CA THR A 275 14.07 -0.25 23.50
C THR A 275 12.60 -0.72 23.54
N GLY A 276 12.06 -0.98 24.72
CA GLY A 276 10.62 -1.25 24.91
C GLY A 276 10.10 -2.48 24.16
N ALA A 277 8.94 -2.33 23.51
CA ALA A 277 8.26 -3.41 22.79
C ALA A 277 9.06 -3.90 21.58
N ASP A 278 9.80 -3.01 20.92
CA ASP A 278 10.62 -3.34 19.75
C ASP A 278 11.86 -4.15 20.11
N LEU A 279 12.53 -3.81 21.22
CA LEU A 279 13.62 -4.64 21.73
C LEU A 279 13.12 -6.04 22.13
N LYS A 280 11.93 -6.13 22.72
CA LYS A 280 11.29 -7.41 23.06
C LYS A 280 11.02 -8.23 21.78
N LEU A 281 10.46 -7.61 20.75
CA LEU A 281 10.20 -8.27 19.46
C LEU A 281 11.49 -8.80 18.84
N LEU A 282 12.49 -7.93 18.70
CA LEU A 282 13.78 -8.27 18.12
C LEU A 282 14.41 -9.47 18.83
N LEU A 283 14.56 -9.41 20.16
CA LEU A 283 15.19 -10.50 20.93
C LEU A 283 14.41 -11.81 20.84
N LEU A 284 13.08 -11.79 21.02
CA LEU A 284 12.29 -13.02 21.05
C LEU A 284 12.20 -13.67 19.66
N GLN A 285 12.06 -12.88 18.60
CA GLN A 285 11.98 -13.44 17.26
C GLN A 285 13.33 -13.98 16.78
N SER A 286 14.44 -13.29 17.08
CA SER A 286 15.77 -13.79 16.77
C SER A 286 16.13 -15.06 17.56
N LEU A 287 15.60 -15.19 18.79
CA LEU A 287 15.72 -16.41 19.58
C LEU A 287 14.92 -17.57 18.99
N ASP A 288 13.75 -17.30 18.44
CA ASP A 288 12.95 -18.28 17.71
C ASP A 288 13.67 -18.77 16.44
N PHE A 289 14.34 -17.86 15.71
CA PHE A 289 15.22 -18.25 14.60
C PHE A 289 16.31 -19.20 15.08
N LEU A 290 16.98 -18.87 16.19
CA LEU A 290 18.04 -19.70 16.76
C LEU A 290 17.54 -21.10 17.18
N ARG A 291 16.34 -21.19 17.76
CA ARG A 291 15.76 -22.44 18.29
C ARG A 291 15.29 -23.40 17.20
N ASN A 292 14.91 -22.90 16.02
CA ASN A 292 14.31 -23.71 14.96
C ASN A 292 15.21 -23.78 13.70
N PRO A 293 16.43 -24.36 13.79
CA PRO A 293 17.38 -24.40 12.67
C PRO A 293 16.79 -25.01 11.40
N GLY A 294 16.01 -26.09 11.53
CA GLY A 294 15.42 -26.80 10.40
C GLY A 294 14.46 -25.95 9.54
N VAL A 295 13.89 -24.89 10.12
CA VAL A 295 12.97 -23.97 9.42
C VAL A 295 13.73 -22.84 8.74
N TYR A 296 14.75 -22.30 9.40
CA TYR A 296 15.37 -21.04 9.00
C TYR A 296 16.73 -21.18 8.29
N ASP A 297 17.44 -22.30 8.41
CA ASP A 297 18.83 -22.44 7.92
C ASP A 297 18.98 -22.23 6.43
N VAL A 298 18.07 -22.80 5.65
CA VAL A 298 18.08 -22.70 4.18
C VAL A 298 17.88 -21.25 3.73
N HIS A 299 17.19 -20.45 4.54
CA HIS A 299 16.71 -19.12 4.17
C HIS A 299 17.53 -17.98 4.77
N PHE A 300 18.00 -18.10 6.01
CA PHE A 300 18.64 -17.00 6.74
C PHE A 300 20.16 -17.16 6.87
N GLY A 301 20.73 -18.27 6.40
CA GLY A 301 22.18 -18.48 6.37
C GLY A 301 22.82 -18.26 7.74
N GLY A 302 23.82 -17.38 7.81
CA GLY A 302 24.59 -17.10 9.03
C GLY A 302 23.87 -16.26 10.10
N ALA A 303 22.68 -15.71 9.83
CA ALA A 303 22.03 -14.71 10.68
C ALA A 303 21.84 -15.15 12.14
N ARG A 304 21.53 -16.43 12.37
CA ARG A 304 21.33 -17.00 13.72
C ARG A 304 22.61 -16.95 14.54
N GLN A 305 23.72 -17.32 13.90
CA GLN A 305 25.03 -17.28 14.52
C GLN A 305 25.47 -15.83 14.76
N SER A 306 25.15 -14.92 13.83
CA SER A 306 25.38 -13.50 14.00
C SER A 306 24.62 -12.90 15.20
N PHE A 307 23.37 -13.29 15.40
CA PHE A 307 22.59 -12.92 16.58
C PHE A 307 23.22 -13.43 17.89
N LEU A 308 23.61 -14.71 17.90
CA LEU A 308 24.24 -15.32 19.09
C LEU A 308 25.56 -14.63 19.45
N GLU A 309 26.39 -14.33 18.44
CA GLU A 309 27.65 -13.61 18.63
C GLU A 309 27.45 -12.18 19.12
N ALA A 310 26.45 -11.46 18.59
CA ALA A 310 26.09 -10.14 19.07
C ALA A 310 25.67 -10.16 20.54
N CYS A 311 24.84 -11.13 20.93
CA CYS A 311 24.43 -11.30 22.33
C CYS A 311 25.62 -11.61 23.26
N ARG A 312 26.56 -12.45 22.82
CA ARG A 312 27.81 -12.72 23.56
C ARG A 312 28.67 -11.47 23.73
N ARG A 313 28.84 -10.67 22.66
CA ARG A 313 29.62 -9.42 22.70
C ARG A 313 29.00 -8.42 23.68
N ILE A 314 27.69 -8.20 23.60
CA ILE A 314 26.99 -7.29 24.52
C ILE A 314 27.09 -7.78 25.96
N ALA A 315 26.88 -9.08 26.20
CA ALA A 315 26.98 -9.65 27.54
C ALA A 315 28.40 -9.54 28.14
N ALA A 316 29.43 -9.66 27.30
CA ALA A 316 30.83 -9.51 27.70
C ALA A 316 31.27 -8.05 27.88
N HIS A 317 30.83 -7.14 27.01
CA HIS A 317 31.23 -5.72 27.03
C HIS A 317 30.45 -4.91 28.07
N GLU A 318 29.19 -5.26 28.32
CA GLU A 318 28.33 -4.59 29.30
C GLU A 318 28.07 -5.43 30.56
N GLN A 319 29.09 -6.12 31.08
CA GLN A 319 28.93 -6.97 32.27
C GLN A 319 28.27 -6.21 33.43
N GLY A 320 27.17 -6.77 33.96
CA GLY A 320 26.40 -6.18 35.06
C GLY A 320 25.34 -5.15 34.65
N SER A 321 25.27 -4.74 33.39
CA SER A 321 24.25 -3.79 32.90
C SER A 321 22.84 -4.41 32.92
N ARG A 322 21.81 -3.56 32.94
CA ARG A 322 20.41 -4.00 32.84
C ARG A 322 20.15 -4.74 31.51
N ARG A 323 20.86 -4.36 30.44
CA ARG A 323 20.74 -4.95 29.11
C ARG A 323 21.43 -6.32 29.05
N ALA A 324 22.63 -6.47 29.61
CA ALA A 324 23.26 -7.78 29.74
C ALA A 324 22.39 -8.75 30.56
N LYS A 325 21.83 -8.29 31.69
CA LYS A 325 20.88 -9.09 32.50
C LYS A 325 19.62 -9.48 31.72
N LEU A 326 19.09 -8.59 30.88
CA LEU A 326 17.96 -8.88 30.01
C LEU A 326 18.30 -10.00 29.02
N ILE A 327 19.44 -9.92 28.33
CA ILE A 327 19.90 -10.95 27.38
C ILE A 327 20.04 -12.30 28.10
N PHE A 328 20.71 -12.34 29.26
CA PHE A 328 20.83 -13.56 30.07
C PHE A 328 19.46 -14.14 30.44
N ASN A 329 18.53 -13.32 30.92
CA ASN A 329 17.19 -13.78 31.27
C ASN A 329 16.45 -14.37 30.06
N VAL A 330 16.52 -13.71 28.90
CA VAL A 330 15.86 -14.18 27.67
C VAL A 330 16.41 -15.54 27.23
N PHE A 331 17.73 -15.72 27.25
CA PHE A 331 18.35 -17.02 26.91
C PHE A 331 18.06 -18.10 27.95
N ARG A 332 18.05 -17.76 29.24
CA ARG A 332 17.67 -18.69 30.31
C ARG A 332 16.23 -19.16 30.18
N ASP A 333 15.30 -18.23 29.96
CA ASP A 333 13.87 -18.54 29.86
C ASP A 333 13.58 -19.41 28.61
N ALA A 334 14.44 -19.35 27.59
CA ALA A 334 14.39 -20.24 26.43
C ALA A 334 15.21 -21.53 26.57
N GLY A 335 15.84 -21.78 27.73
CA GLY A 335 16.66 -22.98 27.98
C GLY A 335 17.99 -23.02 27.21
N MET A 336 18.49 -21.87 26.74
CA MET A 336 19.69 -21.75 25.89
C MET A 336 20.84 -21.00 26.58
N GLU A 337 20.81 -20.86 27.91
CA GLU A 337 21.81 -20.12 28.69
C GLU A 337 23.26 -20.56 28.42
N ALA A 338 23.48 -21.87 28.27
CA ALA A 338 24.81 -22.43 27.97
C ALA A 338 25.42 -21.91 26.64
N GLN A 339 24.60 -21.39 25.72
CA GLN A 339 25.09 -20.84 24.47
C GLN A 339 25.69 -19.44 24.62
N LEU A 340 25.41 -18.71 25.71
CA LEU A 340 25.98 -17.38 25.96
C LEU A 340 27.41 -17.43 26.52
N THR A 341 27.83 -18.57 27.06
CA THR A 341 29.21 -18.76 27.53
C THR A 341 30.10 -19.16 26.34
N PRO A 342 31.27 -18.52 26.13
CA PRO A 342 32.24 -19.01 25.15
C PRO A 342 32.67 -20.43 25.51
N ALA A 343 32.76 -21.34 24.54
CA ALA A 343 33.37 -22.64 24.78
C ALA A 343 34.84 -22.42 25.17
N GLU A 344 35.26 -22.91 26.34
CA GLU A 344 36.67 -22.94 26.72
C GLU A 344 37.43 -23.73 25.65
N GLU A 345 38.41 -23.08 25.02
CA GLU A 345 39.38 -23.75 24.15
C GLU A 345 40.05 -24.85 24.98
N THR A 346 39.72 -26.12 24.69
CA THR A 346 40.45 -27.27 25.20
C THR A 346 41.89 -27.18 24.72
N SER A 347 42.76 -26.66 25.58
CA SER A 347 44.21 -26.67 25.44
C SER A 347 44.67 -28.13 25.30
N PRO A 348 45.45 -28.50 24.26
CA PRO A 348 45.98 -29.85 24.14
C PRO A 348 46.93 -30.12 25.30
N ALA A 349 46.72 -31.25 25.96
CA ALA A 349 47.52 -31.74 27.06
C ALA A 349 49.01 -31.80 26.68
N ALA A 350 49.83 -31.20 27.52
CA ALA A 350 51.27 -31.43 27.54
C ALA A 350 51.53 -32.92 27.85
N THR A 351 51.91 -33.69 26.85
CA THR A 351 52.74 -34.89 27.06
C THR A 351 54.18 -34.43 27.13
N ASP A 352 54.69 -34.32 28.35
CA ASP A 352 56.12 -34.23 28.63
C ASP A 352 56.51 -35.33 29.62
N GLY A 353 57.40 -36.22 29.15
CA GLY A 353 58.44 -36.84 29.97
C GLY A 353 58.25 -38.25 30.53
N GLY A 354 59.03 -39.20 29.99
CA GLY A 354 59.80 -40.13 30.85
C GLY A 354 60.07 -41.53 30.30
N GLY A 355 61.35 -41.84 30.06
CA GLY A 355 61.90 -43.21 30.15
C GLY A 355 62.62 -43.72 28.93
#